data_AF-A0A961T0B9-F1
#
_entry.id   AF-A0A961T0B9-F1
#
_cell.length_a   1.000
_cell.length_b   1.000
_cell.length_c   1.000
_cell.angle_alpha   90.00
_cell.angle_beta   90.00
_cell.angle_gamma   90.00
#
_symmetry.space_group_name_H-M   'P 1'
#
loop_
_entity.id
_entity.type
_entity.pdbx_description
1 polymer ?
#
loop_
_entity_poly.entity_id
_entity_poly.type
_entity_poly.pdbx_seq_one_letter_code
_entity_poly.pdbx_strand_id
1 'polypeptide(L)' 'MTLQSTFFETTINGAVAHIAMNRPDKANGMTPDFWADLPRLVRELETDMSVRVVLISGNGKHFTGGMDLASFN' A
#
# COMPACT_ATOMS: atom_id res chain seq x y z
N MET A 1 2.27 -15.43 -6.22
CA MET A 1 1.09 -14.60 -5.91
C MET A 1 1.34 -13.21 -6.44
N THR A 2 0.34 -12.56 -7.05
CA THR A 2 0.48 -11.19 -7.55
C THR A 2 -0.51 -10.32 -6.80
N LEU A 3 -0.01 -9.50 -5.88
CA LEU A 3 -0.78 -8.48 -5.18
C LEU A 3 -1.08 -7.37 -6.17
N GLN A 4 -2.33 -7.24 -6.61
CA GLN A 4 -2.74 -6.13 -7.48
C GLN A 4 -3.25 -4.98 -6.61
N SER A 5 -2.95 -3.74 -6.97
CA SER A 5 -3.42 -2.55 -6.28
C SER A 5 -3.42 -1.36 -7.23
N THR A 6 -4.38 -0.46 -7.03
CA THR A 6 -4.46 0.83 -7.72
C THR A 6 -3.76 1.95 -6.96
N PHE A 7 -3.55 1.79 -5.64
CA PHE A 7 -2.89 2.78 -4.78
C PHE A 7 -1.43 2.45 -4.43
N PHE A 8 -1.13 1.16 -4.26
CA PHE A 8 0.15 0.68 -3.77
C PHE A 8 0.96 -0.02 -4.87
N GLU A 9 2.27 0.17 -4.84
CA GLU A 9 3.21 -0.74 -5.48
C GLU A 9 3.51 -1.89 -4.51
N THR A 10 3.56 -3.12 -5.02
CA THR A 10 3.75 -4.30 -4.16
C THR A 10 4.81 -5.24 -4.70
N THR A 11 5.66 -5.76 -3.82
CA THR A 11 6.64 -6.80 -4.14
C THR A 11 6.70 -7.84 -3.02
N ILE A 12 7.14 -9.06 -3.35
CA ILE A 12 7.44 -10.11 -2.36
C ILE A 12 8.88 -10.56 -2.61
N ASN A 13 9.72 -10.46 -1.57
CA ASN A 13 11.10 -10.93 -1.58
C ASN A 13 11.34 -11.84 -0.39
N GLY A 14 11.46 -13.15 -0.67
CA GLY A 14 11.52 -14.17 0.38
C GLY A 14 10.29 -14.11 1.28
N ALA A 15 10.52 -13.91 2.57
CA ALA A 15 9.46 -13.86 3.58
C ALA A 15 8.89 -12.44 3.83
N VAL A 16 9.33 -11.43 3.08
CA VAL A 16 8.92 -10.05 3.26
C VAL A 16 8.02 -9.63 2.10
N ALA A 17 6.77 -9.26 2.41
CA ALA A 17 5.91 -8.54 1.49
C ALA A 17 6.10 -7.04 1.72
N HIS A 18 6.35 -6.30 0.64
CA HIS A 18 6.50 -4.85 0.69
C HIS A 18 5.32 -4.20 -0.03
N ILE A 19 4.61 -3.33 0.69
CA ILE A 19 3.51 -2.51 0.17
C ILE A 19 3.95 -1.04 0.28
N ALA A 20 4.16 -0.38 -0.85
CA ALA A 20 4.61 1.01 -0.92
C ALA A 20 3.51 1.92 -1.48
N MET A 21 3.16 2.98 -0.75
CA MET A 21 2.25 4.02 -1.28
C MET A 21 2.91 4.68 -2.49
N ASN A 22 2.18 4.82 -3.60
CA ASN A 22 2.78 5.22 -4.88
C ASN A 22 2.11 6.46 -5.51
N ARG A 23 1.95 7.53 -4.71
CA ARG A 23 1.53 8.86 -5.18
C ARG A 23 2.50 9.94 -4.69
N PRO A 24 3.81 9.83 -4.99
CA PRO A 24 4.84 10.71 -4.41
C PRO A 24 4.59 12.20 -4.67
N ASP A 25 4.08 12.56 -5.86
CA ASP A 25 3.78 13.95 -6.25
C ASP A 25 2.60 14.56 -5.48
N LYS A 26 1.83 13.73 -4.77
CA LYS A 26 0.73 14.12 -3.87
C LYS A 26 1.04 13.77 -2.42
N ALA A 27 2.33 13.65 -2.09
CA ALA A 27 2.81 13.24 -0.77
C ALA A 27 2.13 11.95 -0.26
N ASN A 28 1.78 11.01 -1.14
CA ASN A 28 1.06 9.78 -0.78
C ASN A 28 -0.26 10.02 -0.03
N GLY A 29 -0.99 11.08 -0.37
CA GLY A 29 -2.31 11.36 0.20
C GLY A 29 -3.29 10.19 0.00
N MET A 30 -4.05 9.85 1.04
CA MET A 30 -4.95 8.68 1.08
C MET A 30 -6.29 8.99 0.40
N THR A 31 -6.50 8.41 -0.79
CA THR A 31 -7.76 8.44 -1.55
C THR A 31 -8.67 7.26 -1.14
N PRO A 32 -9.91 7.16 -1.63
CA PRO A 32 -10.74 5.97 -1.43
C PRO A 32 -10.05 4.65 -1.82
N ASP A 33 -9.21 4.66 -2.86
CA ASP A 33 -8.44 3.48 -3.29
C ASP A 33 -7.50 2.96 -2.20
N PHE A 34 -6.88 3.84 -1.40
CA PHE A 34 -6.05 3.43 -0.26
C PHE A 34 -6.85 2.56 0.72
N TRP A 35 -8.06 3.02 1.06
CA TRP A 35 -8.94 2.37 2.03
C TRP A 35 -9.57 1.10 1.49
N ALA A 36 -9.77 1.00 0.17
CA ALA A 36 -10.21 -0.23 -0.49
C ALA A 36 -9.08 -1.27 -0.58
N ASP A 37 -7.88 -0.84 -0.96
CA ASP A 37 -6.77 -1.75 -1.26
C ASP A 37 -6.06 -2.27 -0.01
N LEU A 38 -5.77 -1.43 0.99
CA LEU A 38 -4.94 -1.85 2.12
C LEU A 38 -5.55 -3.03 2.90
N PRO A 39 -6.85 -3.04 3.27
CA PRO A 39 -7.44 -4.18 3.98
C PRO A 39 -7.48 -5.45 3.13
N ARG A 40 -7.71 -5.30 1.81
CA ARG A 40 -7.72 -6.42 0.87
C ARG A 40 -6.33 -7.06 0.77
N LEU A 41 -5.30 -6.24 0.55
CA LEU A 41 -3.90 -6.69 0.47
C LEU A 41 -3.47 -7.38 1.77
N VAL A 42 -3.79 -6.80 2.93
CA VAL A 42 -3.46 -7.40 4.23
C VAL A 42 -4.14 -8.76 4.41
N ARG A 43 -5.41 -8.90 4.02
CA ARG A 43 -6.13 -10.18 4.10
C ARG A 43 -5.55 -11.23 3.15
N GLU A 44 -5.17 -10.85 1.94
CA GLU A 44 -4.48 -11.75 1.01
C GLU A 44 -3.15 -12.24 1.62
N LEU A 45 -2.36 -11.32 2.19
CA LEU A 45 -1.08 -11.63 2.85
C LEU A 45 -1.22 -12.47 4.12
N GLU A 46 -2.29 -12.27 4.91
CA GLU A 46 -2.57 -13.06 6.11
C GLU A 46 -2.71 -14.56 5.80
N THR A 47 -3.21 -14.90 4.61
CA THR A 47 -3.40 -16.29 4.18
C THR A 47 -2.17 -16.92 3.53
N ASP A 48 -1.13 -16.13 3.24
CA ASP A 48 0.11 -16.61 2.64
C ASP A 48 1.15 -16.92 3.73
N MET A 49 1.26 -18.21 4.08
CA MET A 49 2.20 -18.69 5.11
C MET A 49 3.69 -18.48 4.76
N SER A 50 4.02 -18.16 3.51
CA SER A 50 5.39 -17.83 3.10
C SER A 50 5.79 -16.41 3.53
N VAL A 51 4.81 -15.51 3.70
CA VAL A 51 5.02 -14.14 4.18
C VAL A 51 5.05 -14.14 5.70
N ARG A 52 6.08 -13.50 6.26
CA ARG A 52 6.32 -13.42 7.72
C ARG A 52 6.36 -12.00 8.22
N VAL A 53 6.63 -11.04 7.34
CA VAL A 53 6.71 -9.62 7.66
C VAL A 53 6.08 -8.82 6.51
N VAL A 54 5.29 -7.82 6.87
CA VAL A 54 4.81 -6.80 5.93
C VAL A 54 5.56 -5.50 6.19
N LEU A 55 6.35 -5.07 5.21
CA LEU A 55 6.96 -3.73 5.19
C LEU A 55 5.97 -2.76 4.53
N ILE A 56 5.64 -1.68 5.22
CA ILE A 56 4.83 -0.59 4.67
C ILE A 56 5.70 0.66 4.56
N SER A 57 5.74 1.27 3.38
CA SER A 57 6.47 2.52 3.15
C SER A 57 5.70 3.47 2.22
N GLY A 58 6.22 4.67 2.01
CA GLY A 58 5.79 5.56 0.94
C GLY A 58 6.93 5.82 -0.04
N ASN A 59 6.63 5.80 -1.34
CA ASN A 59 7.58 6.21 -2.37
C ASN A 59 7.77 7.74 -2.32
N GLY A 60 8.98 8.19 -2.64
CA GLY A 60 9.33 9.62 -2.64
C GLY A 60 9.70 10.16 -1.26
N LYS A 61 9.49 11.47 -1.06
CA LYS A 61 9.99 12.22 0.11
C LYS A 61 9.20 11.99 1.40
N HIS A 62 7.91 11.65 1.28
CA HIS A 62 6.99 11.58 2.41
C HIS A 62 6.42 10.18 2.54
N PHE A 63 6.25 9.68 3.76
CA PHE A 63 5.48 8.46 4.00
C PHE A 63 4.03 8.66 3.54
N THR A 64 3.33 9.62 4.16
CA THR A 64 2.02 10.10 3.71
C THR A 64 1.75 11.51 4.25
N GLY A 65 1.04 12.34 3.47
CA GLY A 65 0.44 13.59 3.89
C GLY A 65 -0.89 13.41 4.64
N GLY A 66 -1.35 12.17 4.83
CA GLY A 66 -2.61 11.83 5.47
C GLY A 66 -3.77 11.78 4.47
N MET A 67 -4.97 12.11 4.94
CA MET A 67 -6.19 12.05 4.14
C MET A 67 -6.13 13.02 2.94
N ASP A 68 -6.40 12.52 1.73
CA ASP A 68 -6.47 13.37 0.53
C ASP A 68 -7.86 14.03 0.46
N LEU A 69 -7.95 15.25 0.98
CA LEU A 69 -9.20 16.02 1.05
C LEU A 69 -9.79 16.32 -0.32
N ALA A 70 -8.99 16.32 -1.41
CA ALA A 70 -9.51 16.51 -2.76
C ALA A 70 -10.39 15.35 -3.24
N SER A 71 -10.37 14.21 -2.53
CA SER A 71 -11.18 13.03 -2.85
C SER A 71 -12.62 13.11 -2.33
N PHE A 72 -12.97 14.16 -1.59
CA PHE A 72 -14.29 14.35 -0.97
C PHE A 72 -15.17 15.37 -1.71
N ASN A 73 -14.83 15.67 -2.96
CA ASN A 73 -15.47 16.68 -3.79
C ASN A 73 -16.31 16.05 -4.90
#